data_AF-A0A3S4KB40-F1
#
_entry.id   AF-A0A3S4KB40-F1
#
_cell.length_a   1.000
_cell.length_b   1.000
_cell.length_c   1.000
_cell.angle_alpha   90.00
_cell.angle_beta   90.00
_cell.angle_gamma   90.00
#
_symmetry.space_group_name_H-M   'P 1'
#
loop_
_entity.id
_entity.type
_entity.pdbx_description
1 polymer ?
#
loop_
_entity_poly.entity_id
_entity_poly.type
_entity_poly.pdbx_seq_one_letter_code
_entity_poly.pdbx_strand_id
1 'polypeptide(L)'
;MAFRLMRYAIAAMQRHLDKGHTQLPLVIPLLFYHGRVSPWPYPMCWLAGFADPDIARRIYGEDFPLIDITSTPDDEIMRHRRVAMLELLQKHIRQRDLMDLHEQLVRLLALGYTSRRQLKTLLHYLLQAGNAADPVAFLRHLAQNVPRRPHKETLMNIAQFLEQRGHQQGLKQGLEQGLQQGIEQGEQQTAERIARAMLANGLDLSLVAKLTGLARNVWPGCSINYSLIHPRRADRAAPALCFRQCVSVNHNKHEYYWR
;
A
#
# COMPACT_ATOMS: atom_id res chain seq x y z
N MET A 1 -38.18 -15.15 17.44
CA MET A 1 -37.56 -14.96 18.77
C MET A 1 -36.20 -15.65 18.88
N ALA A 2 -36.05 -16.91 18.44
CA ALA A 2 -34.80 -17.67 18.48
C ALA A 2 -33.55 -16.93 17.94
N PHE A 3 -33.65 -16.26 16.78
CA PHE A 3 -32.53 -15.47 16.24
C PHE A 3 -32.05 -14.34 17.18
N ARG A 4 -32.98 -13.70 17.93
CA ARG A 4 -32.60 -12.67 18.91
C ARG A 4 -31.80 -13.26 20.06
N LEU A 5 -32.16 -14.46 20.53
CA LEU A 5 -31.42 -15.15 21.58
C LEU A 5 -29.99 -15.48 21.12
N MET A 6 -29.83 -15.98 19.89
CA MET A 6 -28.51 -16.23 19.31
C MET A 6 -27.68 -14.96 19.22
N ARG A 7 -28.28 -13.85 18.75
CA ARG A 7 -27.60 -12.54 18.70
C ARG A 7 -27.13 -12.09 20.08
N TYR A 8 -27.94 -12.27 21.13
CA TYR A 8 -27.54 -11.92 22.49
C TYR A 8 -26.42 -12.82 23.02
N ALA A 9 -26.47 -14.13 22.72
CA ALA A 9 -25.42 -15.06 23.10
C ALA A 9 -24.07 -14.68 22.47
N ILE A 10 -24.03 -14.44 21.16
CA ILE A 10 -22.82 -13.99 20.45
C ILE A 10 -22.33 -12.65 21.02
N ALA A 11 -23.22 -11.70 21.28
CA ALA A 11 -22.83 -10.40 21.85
C ALA A 11 -22.28 -10.52 23.28
N ALA A 12 -22.71 -11.51 24.06
CA ALA A 12 -22.15 -11.80 25.38
C ALA A 12 -20.77 -12.46 25.28
N MET A 13 -20.60 -13.39 24.33
CA MET A 13 -19.30 -14.00 24.02
C MET A 13 -18.29 -12.94 23.56
N GLN A 14 -18.66 -12.04 22.64
CA GLN A 14 -17.79 -10.96 22.18
C GLN A 14 -17.37 -10.04 23.33
N ARG A 15 -18.31 -9.62 24.18
CA ARG A 15 -18.02 -8.80 25.37
C ARG A 15 -17.06 -9.47 26.36
N HIS A 16 -17.01 -10.80 26.38
CA HIS A 16 -16.02 -11.53 27.17
C HIS A 16 -14.63 -11.42 26.55
N LEU A 17 -14.51 -11.60 25.23
CA LEU A 17 -13.23 -11.42 24.52
C LEU A 17 -12.71 -9.99 24.63
N ASP A 18 -13.59 -8.99 24.52
CA ASP A 18 -13.24 -7.56 24.60
C ASP A 18 -12.63 -7.17 25.98
N LYS A 19 -12.85 -7.99 27.02
CA LYS A 19 -12.23 -7.82 28.35
C LYS A 19 -10.83 -8.42 28.45
N GLY A 20 -10.28 -8.95 27.36
CA GLY A 20 -8.93 -9.54 27.30
C GLY A 20 -8.89 -11.05 27.56
N HIS A 21 -10.04 -11.72 27.66
CA HIS A 21 -10.08 -13.18 27.73
C HIS A 21 -9.81 -13.81 26.35
N THR A 22 -9.14 -14.96 26.33
CA THR A 22 -8.68 -15.61 25.08
C THR A 22 -9.56 -16.76 24.61
N GLN A 23 -10.49 -17.22 25.44
CA GLN A 23 -11.41 -18.33 25.13
C GLN A 23 -12.86 -17.85 25.14
N LEU A 24 -13.70 -18.48 24.32
CA LEU A 24 -15.14 -18.20 24.29
C LEU A 24 -15.83 -18.82 25.52
N PRO A 25 -16.71 -18.07 26.21
CA PRO A 25 -17.52 -18.64 27.28
C PRO A 25 -18.73 -19.40 26.69
N LEU A 26 -19.17 -20.45 27.37
CA LEU A 26 -20.44 -21.09 27.04
C LEU A 26 -21.59 -20.19 27.53
N VAL A 27 -22.44 -19.72 26.61
CA VAL A 27 -23.62 -18.91 26.91
C VAL A 27 -24.88 -19.70 26.61
N ILE A 28 -25.72 -19.92 27.63
CA ILE A 28 -26.97 -20.67 27.52
C ILE A 28 -28.13 -19.68 27.32
N PRO A 29 -28.71 -19.57 26.11
CA PRO A 29 -29.88 -18.72 25.90
C PRO A 29 -31.14 -19.37 26.49
N LEU A 30 -31.76 -18.72 27.47
CA LEU A 30 -33.03 -19.14 28.06
C LEU A 30 -34.13 -18.13 27.71
N LEU A 31 -35.33 -18.65 27.39
CA LEU A 31 -36.53 -17.86 27.16
C LEU A 31 -37.61 -18.28 28.15
N PHE A 32 -37.91 -17.41 29.10
CA PHE A 32 -39.10 -17.55 29.95
C PHE A 32 -40.31 -16.99 29.21
N TYR A 33 -41.30 -17.84 28.95
CA TYR A 33 -42.52 -17.47 28.25
C TYR A 33 -43.75 -17.70 29.14
N HIS A 34 -44.58 -16.67 29.28
CA HIS A 34 -45.85 -16.70 30.00
C HIS A 34 -46.90 -15.89 29.22
N GLY A 35 -47.14 -16.28 27.96
CA GLY A 35 -48.15 -15.64 27.12
C GLY A 35 -49.48 -16.41 27.08
N ARG A 36 -50.49 -15.81 26.46
CA ARG A 36 -51.85 -16.38 26.37
C ARG A 36 -51.94 -17.64 25.49
N VAL A 37 -51.04 -17.82 24.53
CA VAL A 37 -51.03 -18.97 23.61
C VAL A 37 -50.07 -20.02 24.16
N SER A 38 -50.58 -21.19 24.54
CA SER A 38 -49.80 -22.29 25.12
C SER A 38 -50.12 -23.62 24.42
N PRO A 39 -49.12 -24.45 24.08
CA PRO A 39 -47.67 -24.22 24.23
C PRO A 39 -47.13 -23.14 23.28
N TRP A 40 -45.89 -22.69 23.50
CA TRP A 40 -45.23 -21.70 22.65
C TRP A 40 -45.26 -22.14 21.17
N PRO A 41 -45.81 -21.34 20.23
CA PRO A 41 -46.13 -21.83 18.89
C PRO A 41 -45.00 -21.68 17.86
N TYR A 42 -43.84 -21.10 18.23
CA TYR A 42 -42.77 -20.79 17.27
C TYR A 42 -41.52 -21.66 17.46
N PRO A 43 -40.75 -21.96 16.40
CA PRO A 43 -39.49 -22.70 16.55
C PRO A 43 -38.48 -22.00 17.47
N MET A 44 -37.78 -22.78 18.30
CA MET A 44 -36.68 -22.31 19.16
C MET A 44 -35.30 -22.52 18.55
N CYS A 45 -35.19 -23.27 17.46
CA CYS A 45 -33.98 -23.34 16.64
C CYS A 45 -33.91 -22.10 15.74
N TRP A 46 -32.87 -21.28 15.88
CA TRP A 46 -32.72 -20.06 15.08
C TRP A 46 -32.54 -20.36 13.59
N LEU A 47 -32.02 -21.54 13.24
CA LEU A 47 -31.84 -22.01 11.86
C LEU A 47 -33.16 -22.31 11.15
N ALA A 48 -34.26 -22.51 11.88
CA ALA A 48 -35.58 -22.71 11.28
C ALA A 48 -36.14 -21.44 10.60
N GLY A 49 -35.50 -20.28 10.80
CA GLY A 49 -35.90 -19.02 10.17
C GLY A 49 -35.35 -18.80 8.77
N PHE A 50 -34.48 -19.68 8.26
CA PHE A 50 -33.98 -19.61 6.88
C PHE A 50 -35.00 -20.19 5.90
N ALA A 51 -34.94 -19.73 4.65
CA ALA A 51 -35.75 -20.29 3.56
C ALA A 51 -35.46 -21.78 3.34
N ASP A 52 -34.22 -22.21 3.58
CA ASP A 52 -33.78 -23.60 3.60
C ASP A 52 -33.04 -23.89 4.93
N PRO A 53 -33.75 -24.47 5.93
CA PRO A 53 -33.16 -24.80 7.21
C PRO A 53 -32.07 -25.89 7.15
N ASP A 54 -32.10 -26.79 6.18
CA ASP A 54 -31.15 -27.90 6.08
C ASP A 54 -29.78 -27.40 5.57
N ILE A 55 -29.78 -26.51 4.57
CA ILE A 55 -28.57 -25.81 4.15
C ILE A 55 -28.00 -24.99 5.31
N ALA A 56 -28.84 -24.29 6.06
CA ALA A 56 -28.39 -23.48 7.20
C ALA A 56 -27.73 -24.35 8.29
N ARG A 57 -28.27 -25.53 8.59
CA ARG A 57 -27.66 -26.47 9.54
C ARG A 57 -26.28 -26.94 9.09
N ARG A 58 -26.10 -27.25 7.80
CA ARG A 58 -24.80 -27.65 7.27
C ARG A 58 -23.78 -26.52 7.35
N ILE A 59 -24.18 -25.29 6.99
CA ILE A 59 -23.25 -24.14 6.99
C ILE A 59 -22.87 -23.69 8.41
N TYR A 60 -23.82 -23.70 9.35
CA TYR A 60 -23.60 -23.15 10.70
C TYR A 60 -23.35 -24.22 11.78
N GLY A 61 -23.48 -25.50 11.44
CA GLY A 61 -23.28 -26.64 12.35
C GLY A 61 -22.03 -27.47 12.07
N GLU A 62 -21.40 -27.29 10.90
CA GLU A 62 -20.13 -27.92 10.54
C GLU A 62 -19.01 -26.87 10.48
N ASP A 63 -17.79 -27.31 10.18
CA ASP A 63 -16.68 -26.41 9.92
C ASP A 63 -17.00 -25.49 8.73
N PHE A 64 -16.70 -24.20 8.86
CA PHE A 64 -16.89 -23.28 7.76
C PHE A 64 -15.98 -23.65 6.58
N PRO A 65 -16.50 -23.60 5.34
CA PRO A 65 -15.69 -23.93 4.18
C PRO A 65 -14.55 -22.92 4.03
N LEU A 66 -13.31 -23.41 4.01
CA LEU A 66 -12.12 -22.63 3.69
C LEU A 66 -11.83 -22.72 2.19
N ILE A 67 -11.85 -21.58 1.51
CA ILE A 67 -11.41 -21.47 0.12
C ILE A 67 -9.94 -21.03 0.12
N ASP A 68 -9.02 -21.99 0.07
CA ASP A 68 -7.59 -21.71 -0.04
C ASP A 68 -7.16 -21.53 -1.50
N ILE A 69 -7.22 -20.28 -1.96
CA ILE A 69 -6.86 -19.90 -3.33
C ILE A 69 -5.34 -20.04 -3.56
N THR A 70 -4.52 -20.12 -2.51
CA THR A 70 -3.06 -20.19 -2.67
C THR A 70 -2.61 -21.50 -3.29
N SER A 71 -3.30 -22.59 -2.99
CA SER A 71 -3.03 -23.93 -3.51
C SER A 71 -3.85 -24.28 -4.76
N THR A 72 -4.93 -23.55 -5.05
CA THR A 72 -5.78 -23.76 -6.24
C THR A 72 -5.02 -23.41 -7.54
N PRO A 73 -4.89 -24.33 -8.53
CA PRO A 73 -4.27 -24.04 -9.82
C PRO A 73 -5.00 -22.94 -10.61
N ASP A 74 -4.27 -22.14 -11.39
CA ASP A 74 -4.86 -21.04 -12.17
C ASP A 74 -5.91 -21.56 -13.16
N ASP A 75 -5.64 -22.67 -13.84
CA ASP A 75 -6.57 -23.28 -14.80
C ASP A 75 -7.89 -23.71 -14.16
N GLU A 76 -7.87 -24.03 -12.87
CA GLU A 76 -9.07 -24.32 -12.08
C GLU A 76 -9.80 -23.01 -11.75
N ILE A 77 -9.09 -21.99 -11.25
CA ILE A 77 -9.65 -20.66 -10.99
C ILE A 77 -10.34 -20.09 -12.24
N MET A 78 -9.73 -20.28 -13.42
CA MET A 78 -10.28 -19.82 -14.70
C MET A 78 -11.68 -20.40 -15.02
N ARG A 79 -12.10 -21.48 -14.33
CA ARG A 79 -13.43 -22.11 -14.48
C ARG A 79 -14.47 -21.56 -13.50
N HIS A 80 -14.09 -20.76 -12.50
CA HIS A 80 -14.97 -20.25 -11.43
C HIS A 80 -15.88 -19.07 -11.86
N ARG A 81 -16.01 -18.83 -13.17
CA ARG A 81 -16.94 -17.86 -13.78
C ARG A 81 -16.84 -16.44 -13.18
N ARG A 82 -17.81 -16.04 -12.35
CA ARG A 82 -17.93 -14.67 -11.81
C ARG A 82 -16.91 -14.36 -10.71
N VAL A 83 -16.43 -15.38 -10.00
CA VAL A 83 -15.52 -15.22 -8.85
C VAL A 83 -14.05 -15.33 -9.30
N ALA A 84 -13.80 -16.02 -10.43
CA ALA A 84 -12.48 -16.26 -11.00
C ALA A 84 -11.57 -15.03 -11.05
N MET A 85 -12.10 -13.87 -11.45
CA MET A 85 -11.30 -12.66 -11.56
C MET A 85 -10.85 -12.11 -10.20
N LEU A 86 -11.71 -12.22 -9.19
CA LEU A 86 -11.34 -11.82 -7.83
C LEU A 86 -10.32 -12.80 -7.24
N GLU A 87 -10.51 -14.10 -7.44
CA GLU A 87 -9.61 -15.15 -6.95
C GLU A 87 -8.22 -15.04 -7.55
N LEU A 88 -8.14 -14.92 -8.88
CA LEU A 88 -6.87 -14.78 -9.59
C LEU A 88 -6.12 -13.52 -9.10
N LEU A 89 -6.80 -12.39 -9.01
CA LEU A 89 -6.20 -11.16 -8.51
C LEU A 89 -5.72 -11.29 -7.06
N GLN A 90 -6.50 -11.91 -6.18
CA GLN A 90 -6.10 -12.12 -4.78
C GLN A 90 -4.91 -13.07 -4.64
N LYS A 91 -4.90 -14.17 -5.41
CA LYS A 91 -3.82 -15.15 -5.41
C LYS A 91 -2.48 -14.50 -5.75
N HIS A 92 -2.49 -13.64 -6.75
CA HIS A 92 -1.28 -13.06 -7.33
C HIS A 92 -0.99 -11.62 -6.88
N ILE A 93 -1.76 -11.05 -5.94
CA ILE A 93 -1.60 -9.64 -5.54
C ILE A 93 -0.20 -9.32 -5.00
N ARG A 94 0.47 -10.31 -4.42
CA ARG A 94 1.84 -10.20 -3.86
C ARG A 94 2.94 -10.51 -4.88
N GLN A 95 2.60 -10.90 -6.11
CA GLN A 95 3.60 -11.10 -7.14
C GLN A 95 4.28 -9.78 -7.52
N ARG A 96 5.53 -9.88 -7.94
CA ARG A 96 6.38 -8.71 -8.22
C ARG A 96 6.00 -8.02 -9.52
N ASP A 97 5.44 -8.76 -10.47
CA ASP A 97 4.98 -8.21 -11.74
C ASP A 97 3.60 -8.75 -12.10
N LEU A 98 2.61 -7.85 -12.14
CA LEU A 98 1.25 -8.17 -12.53
C LEU A 98 1.09 -8.31 -14.05
N MET A 99 2.12 -7.95 -14.83
CA MET A 99 2.13 -8.20 -16.28
C MET A 99 1.96 -9.68 -16.59
N ASP A 100 2.48 -10.59 -15.76
CA ASP A 100 2.42 -12.03 -16.02
C ASP A 100 0.97 -12.56 -16.09
N LEU A 101 0.02 -11.86 -15.46
CA LEU A 101 -1.40 -12.25 -15.43
C LEU A 101 -2.22 -11.69 -16.60
N HIS A 102 -1.63 -10.86 -17.45
CA HIS A 102 -2.37 -10.07 -18.43
C HIS A 102 -3.25 -10.95 -19.34
N GLU A 103 -2.73 -12.07 -19.84
CA GLU A 103 -3.48 -12.96 -20.73
C GLU A 103 -4.69 -13.60 -20.03
N GLN A 104 -4.52 -14.01 -18.78
CA GLN A 104 -5.59 -14.61 -17.99
C GLN A 104 -6.67 -13.56 -17.68
N LEU A 105 -6.27 -12.35 -17.31
CA LEU A 105 -7.20 -11.25 -17.05
C LEU A 105 -7.98 -10.83 -18.30
N VAL A 106 -7.31 -10.74 -19.46
CA VAL A 106 -7.98 -10.47 -20.75
C VAL A 106 -9.00 -11.57 -21.05
N ARG A 107 -8.62 -12.84 -20.91
CA ARG A 107 -9.53 -13.98 -21.09
C ARG A 107 -10.75 -13.90 -20.17
N LEU A 108 -10.56 -13.65 -18.89
CA LEU A 108 -11.65 -13.52 -17.92
C LEU A 108 -12.56 -12.31 -18.22
N LEU A 109 -12.01 -11.18 -18.67
CA LEU A 109 -12.80 -10.02 -19.09
C LEU A 109 -13.60 -10.29 -20.37
N ALA A 110 -13.07 -11.13 -21.27
CA ALA A 110 -13.75 -11.54 -22.50
C ALA A 110 -14.96 -12.43 -22.24
N LEU A 111 -14.92 -13.31 -21.23
CA LEU A 111 -16.05 -14.16 -20.81
C LEU A 111 -17.27 -13.34 -20.37
N GLY A 112 -17.07 -12.08 -19.98
CA GLY A 112 -18.16 -11.14 -19.79
C GLY A 112 -18.93 -11.29 -18.49
N TYR A 113 -18.41 -12.07 -17.54
CA TYR A 113 -18.94 -12.22 -16.18
C TYR A 113 -18.70 -10.99 -15.30
N THR A 114 -17.67 -10.20 -15.62
CA THR A 114 -17.29 -8.99 -14.89
C THR A 114 -18.10 -7.79 -15.39
N SER A 115 -18.87 -7.18 -14.49
CA SER A 115 -19.57 -5.91 -14.77
C SER A 115 -18.62 -4.71 -14.65
N ARG A 116 -19.01 -3.56 -15.22
CA ARG A 116 -18.23 -2.31 -15.08
C ARG A 116 -17.97 -1.92 -13.62
N ARG A 117 -18.95 -2.13 -12.73
CA ARG A 117 -18.80 -1.86 -11.28
C ARG A 117 -17.75 -2.78 -10.66
N GLN A 118 -17.84 -4.09 -10.94
CA GLN A 118 -16.86 -5.06 -10.46
C GLN A 118 -15.46 -4.75 -10.99
N LEU A 119 -15.33 -4.43 -12.28
CA LEU A 119 -14.05 -4.05 -12.87
C LEU A 119 -13.44 -2.86 -12.13
N LYS A 120 -14.20 -1.79 -11.89
CA LYS A 120 -13.70 -0.62 -11.15
C LYS A 120 -13.23 -1.00 -9.73
N THR A 121 -13.99 -1.82 -9.02
CA THR A 121 -13.62 -2.31 -7.67
C THR A 121 -12.34 -3.14 -7.71
N LEU A 122 -12.20 -4.05 -8.67
CA LEU A 122 -11.02 -4.91 -8.83
C LEU A 122 -9.77 -4.10 -9.21
N LEU A 123 -9.93 -3.07 -10.04
CA LEU A 123 -8.85 -2.14 -10.37
C LEU A 123 -8.42 -1.31 -9.16
N HIS A 124 -9.38 -0.82 -8.36
CA HIS A 124 -9.04 -0.14 -7.10
C HIS A 124 -8.25 -1.06 -6.17
N TYR A 125 -8.68 -2.31 -6.02
CA TYR A 125 -7.96 -3.29 -5.23
C TYR A 125 -6.53 -3.52 -5.77
N LEU A 126 -6.38 -3.72 -7.07
CA LEU A 126 -5.08 -3.93 -7.71
C LEU A 126 -4.14 -2.72 -7.56
N LEU A 127 -4.65 -1.50 -7.69
CA LEU A 127 -3.85 -0.27 -7.54
C LEU A 127 -3.46 0.03 -6.08
N GLN A 128 -4.25 -0.45 -5.11
CA GLN A 128 -3.98 -0.23 -3.68
C GLN A 128 -3.09 -1.31 -3.08
N ALA A 129 -3.32 -2.57 -3.45
CA ALA A 129 -2.67 -3.73 -2.84
C ALA A 129 -1.60 -4.36 -3.74
N GLY A 130 -1.66 -4.13 -5.05
CA GLY A 130 -0.76 -4.74 -6.02
C GLY A 130 0.53 -3.96 -6.18
N ASN A 131 1.63 -4.69 -6.41
CA ASN A 131 2.95 -4.10 -6.65
C ASN A 131 3.21 -4.01 -8.16
N ALA A 132 2.43 -3.19 -8.88
CA ALA A 132 2.71 -2.94 -10.30
C ALA A 132 3.84 -1.90 -10.41
N ALA A 133 4.99 -2.29 -10.96
CA ALA A 133 6.11 -1.38 -11.22
C ALA A 133 5.69 -0.21 -12.13
N ASP A 134 4.79 -0.47 -13.09
CA ASP A 134 4.13 0.55 -13.92
C ASP A 134 2.63 0.23 -14.08
N PRO A 135 1.76 0.77 -13.20
CA PRO A 135 0.32 0.55 -13.27
C PRO A 135 -0.32 1.14 -14.53
N VAL A 136 0.27 2.20 -15.11
CA VAL A 136 -0.29 2.85 -16.30
C VAL A 136 -0.07 1.97 -17.53
N ALA A 137 1.16 1.47 -17.71
CA ALA A 137 1.48 0.56 -18.81
C ALA A 137 0.61 -0.71 -18.75
N PHE A 138 0.43 -1.27 -17.55
CA PHE A 138 -0.47 -2.41 -17.34
C PHE A 138 -1.89 -2.14 -17.85
N LEU A 139 -2.50 -1.04 -17.40
CA LEU A 139 -3.88 -0.69 -17.73
C LEU A 139 -4.05 -0.46 -19.23
N ARG A 140 -3.05 0.18 -19.88
CA ARG A 140 -3.03 0.36 -21.33
C ARG A 140 -2.95 -0.97 -22.07
N HIS A 141 -2.07 -1.87 -21.62
CA HIS A 141 -1.93 -3.19 -22.22
C HIS A 141 -3.22 -4.01 -22.11
N LEU A 142 -3.88 -3.99 -20.94
CA LEU A 142 -5.20 -4.59 -20.77
C LEU A 142 -6.23 -3.94 -21.69
N ALA A 143 -6.29 -2.60 -21.76
CA ALA A 143 -7.27 -1.89 -22.57
C ALA A 143 -7.14 -2.18 -24.08
N GLN A 144 -5.93 -2.45 -24.57
CA GLN A 144 -5.68 -2.82 -25.97
C GLN A 144 -6.23 -4.20 -26.32
N ASN A 145 -6.22 -5.13 -25.36
CA ASN A 145 -6.53 -6.54 -25.60
C ASN A 145 -7.95 -6.95 -25.16
N VAL A 146 -8.67 -6.10 -24.42
CA VAL A 146 -10.03 -6.41 -23.95
C VAL A 146 -11.07 -6.16 -25.05
N PRO A 147 -11.93 -7.16 -25.38
CA PRO A 147 -12.86 -7.06 -26.50
C PRO A 147 -14.06 -6.12 -26.23
N ARG A 148 -14.44 -5.93 -24.97
CA ARG A 148 -15.63 -5.14 -24.60
C ARG A 148 -15.30 -3.64 -24.51
N ARG A 149 -15.93 -2.83 -25.38
CA ARG A 149 -15.78 -1.36 -25.40
C ARG A 149 -15.91 -0.69 -24.01
N PRO A 150 -16.92 -1.01 -23.17
CA PRO A 150 -17.06 -0.35 -21.87
C PRO A 150 -15.90 -0.63 -20.90
N HIS A 151 -15.28 -1.81 -20.98
CA HIS A 151 -14.11 -2.16 -20.18
C HIS A 151 -12.87 -1.42 -20.69
N LYS A 152 -12.68 -1.39 -22.02
CA LYS A 152 -11.61 -0.62 -22.65
C LYS A 152 -11.65 0.86 -22.28
N GLU A 153 -12.81 1.50 -22.36
CA GLU A 153 -13.01 2.90 -21.95
C GLU A 153 -12.70 3.09 -20.46
N THR A 154 -13.19 2.20 -19.60
CA THR A 154 -12.95 2.29 -18.16
C THR A 154 -11.46 2.18 -17.83
N LEU A 155 -10.75 1.23 -18.44
CA LEU A 155 -9.31 1.04 -18.26
C LEU A 155 -8.51 2.26 -18.78
N MET A 156 -8.86 2.76 -19.96
CA MET A 156 -8.16 3.89 -20.58
C MET A 156 -8.34 5.18 -19.77
N ASN A 157 -9.56 5.45 -19.30
CA ASN A 157 -9.84 6.62 -18.46
C ASN A 157 -9.04 6.58 -17.15
N ILE A 158 -8.92 5.41 -16.52
CA ILE A 158 -8.13 5.25 -15.30
C ILE A 158 -6.64 5.43 -15.61
N ALA A 159 -6.13 4.85 -16.70
CA ALA A 159 -4.75 5.04 -17.12
C ALA A 159 -4.41 6.52 -17.35
N GLN A 160 -5.24 7.24 -18.10
CA GLN A 160 -5.08 8.68 -18.35
C GLN A 160 -5.11 9.51 -17.06
N PHE A 161 -6.05 9.18 -16.16
CA PHE A 161 -6.13 9.86 -14.86
C PHE A 161 -4.86 9.66 -14.02
N LEU A 162 -4.32 8.43 -13.98
CA LEU A 162 -3.09 8.13 -13.26
C LEU A 162 -1.88 8.86 -13.85
N GLU A 163 -1.77 8.93 -15.19
CA GLU A 163 -0.70 9.69 -15.85
C GLU A 163 -0.75 11.19 -15.57
N GLN A 164 -1.93 11.79 -15.72
CA GLN A 164 -2.11 13.23 -15.45
C GLN A 164 -1.76 13.55 -14.00
N ARG A 165 -2.22 12.72 -13.06
CA ARG A 165 -1.91 12.89 -11.64
C ARG A 165 -0.42 12.72 -11.37
N GLY A 166 0.22 11.71 -11.95
CA GLY A 166 1.66 11.47 -11.84
C GLY A 166 2.47 12.65 -12.39
N HIS A 167 2.09 13.18 -13.55
CA HIS A 167 2.72 14.34 -14.16
C HIS A 167 2.58 15.61 -13.30
N GLN A 168 1.37 15.88 -12.78
CA GLN A 168 1.14 17.03 -11.88
C GLN A 168 1.93 16.91 -10.58
N GLN A 169 1.99 15.71 -9.99
CA GLN A 169 2.78 15.47 -8.78
C GLN A 169 4.28 15.64 -9.04
N GLY A 170 4.78 15.09 -10.16
CA GLY A 170 6.18 15.24 -10.56
C GLY A 170 6.57 16.71 -10.82
N LEU A 171 5.71 17.48 -11.49
CA LEU A 171 5.94 18.90 -11.73
C LEU A 171 5.97 19.70 -10.42
N LYS A 172 5.03 19.41 -9.50
CA LYS A 172 4.98 20.06 -8.19
C LYS A 172 6.24 19.75 -7.36
N GLN A 173 6.63 18.49 -7.28
CA GLN A 173 7.85 18.08 -6.58
C GLN A 173 9.10 18.68 -7.21
N GLY A 174 9.20 18.69 -8.53
CA GLY A 174 10.32 19.30 -9.25
C GLY A 174 10.43 20.80 -9.02
N LEU A 175 9.30 21.51 -9.00
CA LEU A 175 9.27 22.94 -8.71
C LEU A 175 9.67 23.24 -7.26
N GLU A 176 9.14 22.48 -6.29
CA GLU A 176 9.50 22.62 -4.87
C GLU A 176 10.99 22.34 -4.64
N GLN A 177 11.53 21.26 -5.22
CA GLN A 177 12.95 20.94 -5.14
C GLN A 177 13.83 21.99 -5.83
N GLY A 178 13.43 22.46 -7.01
CA GLY A 178 14.17 23.49 -7.76
C GLY A 178 14.18 24.83 -7.03
N LEU A 179 13.07 25.23 -6.42
CA LEU A 179 12.99 26.46 -5.61
C LEU A 179 13.88 26.35 -4.38
N GLN A 180 13.83 25.22 -3.66
CA GLN A 180 14.66 25.00 -2.47
C GLN A 180 16.16 25.03 -2.83
N GLN A 181 16.55 24.33 -3.89
CA GLN A 181 17.94 24.36 -4.37
C GLN A 181 18.36 25.76 -4.83
N GLY A 182 17.48 26.51 -5.48
CA GLY A 182 17.75 27.89 -5.91
C GLY A 182 17.95 28.85 -4.74
N ILE A 183 17.13 28.72 -3.69
CA ILE A 183 17.28 29.51 -2.46
C ILE A 183 18.59 29.16 -1.77
N GLU A 184 18.90 27.87 -1.57
CA GLU A 184 20.14 27.42 -0.93
C GLU A 184 21.39 27.89 -1.71
N GLN A 185 21.37 27.78 -3.03
CA GLN A 185 22.47 28.29 -3.87
C GLN A 185 22.59 29.81 -3.80
N GLY A 186 21.47 30.54 -3.80
CA GLY A 186 21.46 32.00 -3.68
C GLY A 186 21.99 32.49 -2.33
N GLU A 187 21.61 31.83 -1.24
CA GLU A 187 22.13 32.10 0.10
C GLU A 187 23.64 31.82 0.18
N GLN A 188 24.10 30.67 -0.34
CA GLN A 188 25.53 30.34 -0.40
C GLN A 188 26.33 31.36 -1.20
N GLN A 189 25.88 31.72 -2.41
CA GLN A 189 26.55 32.71 -3.25
C GLN A 189 26.58 34.09 -2.59
N THR A 190 25.50 34.47 -1.90
CA THR A 190 25.43 35.74 -1.18
C THR A 190 26.39 35.74 0.01
N ALA A 191 26.41 34.67 0.80
CA ALA A 191 27.34 34.50 1.90
C ALA A 191 28.80 34.57 1.42
N GLU A 192 29.14 33.88 0.32
CA GLU A 192 30.47 33.93 -0.29
C GLU A 192 30.85 35.34 -0.77
N ARG A 193 29.92 36.06 -1.40
CA ARG A 193 30.16 37.42 -1.89
C ARG A 193 30.42 38.39 -0.73
N ILE A 194 29.64 38.30 0.35
CA ILE A 194 29.82 39.12 1.56
C ILE A 194 31.17 38.78 2.21
N ALA A 195 31.50 37.50 2.34
CA ALA A 195 32.78 37.02 2.82
C ALA A 195 33.97 37.63 2.04
N ARG A 196 33.93 37.60 0.70
CA ARG A 196 34.98 38.21 -0.15
C ARG A 196 35.10 39.71 0.08
N ALA A 197 33.97 40.42 0.18
CA ALA A 197 33.97 41.86 0.43
C ALA A 197 34.54 42.21 1.81
N MET A 198 34.21 41.45 2.86
CA MET A 198 34.75 41.66 4.20
C MET A 198 36.27 41.46 4.25
N LEU A 199 36.78 40.41 3.58
CA LEU A 199 38.22 40.16 3.50
C LEU A 199 38.96 41.25 2.71
N ALA A 200 38.37 41.74 1.61
CA ALA A 200 38.96 42.84 0.85
C ALA A 200 39.05 44.15 1.65
N ASN A 201 38.20 44.33 2.66
CA ASN A 201 38.23 45.48 3.57
C ASN A 201 39.10 45.25 4.83
N GLY A 202 39.87 44.16 4.87
CA GLY A 202 40.85 43.91 5.93
C GLY A 202 40.29 43.32 7.23
N LEU A 203 39.06 42.77 7.22
CA LEU A 203 38.54 42.04 8.38
C LEU A 203 39.27 40.69 8.56
N ASP A 204 39.56 40.33 9.81
CA ASP A 204 40.24 39.08 10.16
C ASP A 204 39.42 37.83 9.77
N LEU A 205 40.11 36.81 9.25
CA LEU A 205 39.51 35.57 8.72
C LEU A 205 38.67 34.83 9.77
N SER A 206 39.06 34.88 11.05
CA SER A 206 38.31 34.23 12.13
C SER A 206 36.99 34.94 12.43
N LEU A 207 36.96 36.27 12.29
CA LEU A 207 35.77 37.10 12.46
C LEU A 207 34.81 36.94 11.28
N VAL A 208 35.31 36.92 10.04
CA VAL A 208 34.49 36.72 8.83
C VAL A 208 33.84 35.34 8.82
N ALA A 209 34.56 34.28 9.21
CA ALA A 209 34.00 32.93 9.31
C ALA A 209 32.90 32.83 10.38
N LYS A 210 33.04 33.56 11.50
CA LYS A 210 32.02 33.60 12.56
C LYS A 210 30.76 34.38 12.15
N LEU A 211 30.90 35.43 11.33
CA LEU A 211 29.79 36.29 10.89
C LEU A 211 29.02 35.73 9.68
N THR A 212 29.69 35.00 8.78
CA THR A 212 29.07 34.47 7.55
C THR A 212 28.63 33.00 7.67
N GLY A 213 29.06 32.30 8.74
CA GLY A 213 28.72 30.89 8.96
C GLY A 213 29.39 29.91 7.99
N LEU A 214 30.30 30.38 7.11
CA LEU A 214 31.00 29.57 6.13
C LEU A 214 32.15 28.76 6.77
N ALA A 215 32.26 27.49 6.41
CA ALA A 215 33.33 26.62 6.90
C ALA A 215 34.71 27.05 6.36
N ARG A 216 35.77 26.90 7.17
CA ARG A 216 37.12 27.44 6.91
C ARG A 216 37.84 26.87 5.67
N ASN A 217 37.27 25.85 5.04
CA ASN A 217 37.77 25.15 3.87
C ASN A 217 37.12 25.58 2.53
N VAL A 218 36.12 26.47 2.55
CA VAL A 218 35.39 26.91 1.34
C VAL A 218 35.94 28.23 0.75
N TRP A 219 36.99 28.80 1.36
CA TRP A 219 37.51 30.13 1.00
C TRP A 219 38.44 30.08 -0.22
N PRO A 220 38.20 30.89 -1.27
CA PRO A 220 39.12 30.96 -2.41
C PRO A 220 40.44 31.58 -1.95
N GLY A 221 41.51 30.78 -1.96
CA GLY A 221 42.85 31.17 -1.51
C GLY A 221 43.45 30.26 -0.42
N CYS A 222 42.67 29.34 0.16
CA CYS A 222 43.21 28.33 1.07
C CYS A 222 43.76 27.12 0.29
N SER A 223 44.76 27.36 -0.56
CA SER A 223 45.68 26.29 -0.97
C SER A 223 46.58 26.01 0.23
N ILE A 224 46.15 25.11 1.12
CA ILE A 224 47.12 24.48 2.02
C ILE A 224 48.04 23.66 1.12
N ASN A 225 49.19 24.24 0.82
CA ASN A 225 50.26 23.60 0.07
C ASN A 225 50.82 22.48 0.96
N TYR A 226 50.29 21.27 0.85
CA TYR A 226 50.85 20.06 1.47
C TYR A 226 52.10 19.60 0.72
N SER A 227 53.06 20.50 0.51
CA SER A 227 54.26 20.26 -0.31
C SER A 227 55.54 20.64 0.41
N LEU A 228 55.62 20.44 1.73
CA LEU A 228 56.87 20.55 2.49
C LEU A 228 56.97 19.58 3.68
N ILE A 229 56.64 18.29 3.50
CA ILE A 229 57.22 17.23 4.34
C ILE A 229 57.42 15.97 3.50
N HIS A 230 58.63 15.78 2.96
CA HIS A 230 59.20 14.45 2.76
C HIS A 230 60.28 14.26 3.83
N PRO A 231 60.29 13.09 4.50
CA PRO A 231 61.17 12.04 4.01
C PRO A 231 60.57 10.63 4.01
N ARG A 232 60.88 9.92 2.91
CA ARG A 232 61.27 8.50 2.75
C ARG A 232 60.48 7.38 3.45
N ARG A 233 59.99 6.48 2.57
CA ARG A 233 59.94 5.00 2.63
C ARG A 233 59.28 4.32 3.85
N ALA A 234 58.24 3.53 3.60
CA ALA A 234 58.31 2.06 3.48
C ALA A 234 56.90 1.41 3.49
N ASP A 235 56.71 0.45 2.60
CA ASP A 235 55.89 -0.76 2.69
C ASP A 235 54.77 -0.86 3.76
N ARG A 236 53.51 -1.03 3.32
CA ARG A 236 52.71 -2.27 3.42
C ARG A 236 51.22 -2.03 3.22
N ALA A 237 50.61 -3.02 2.58
CA ALA A 237 49.20 -3.21 2.26
C ALA A 237 48.18 -2.71 3.30
N ALA A 238 47.13 -2.06 2.81
CA ALA A 238 45.91 -1.77 3.55
C ALA A 238 45.01 -3.02 3.66
N PRO A 239 44.21 -3.15 4.74
CA PRO A 239 43.18 -4.18 4.92
C PRO A 239 41.84 -3.75 4.31
N ALA A 240 41.09 -4.70 3.75
CA ALA A 240 39.70 -4.52 3.36
C ALA A 240 38.77 -4.91 4.53
N LEU A 241 38.12 -3.92 5.15
CA LEU A 241 36.96 -4.10 6.02
C LEU A 241 35.87 -3.16 5.51
N CYS A 242 34.91 -3.74 4.79
CA CYS A 242 33.76 -3.06 4.23
C CYS A 242 32.66 -2.96 5.31
N PHE A 243 32.43 -1.74 5.79
CA PHE A 243 31.24 -1.35 6.55
C PHE A 243 30.27 -0.64 5.58
N ARG A 244 29.07 -1.19 5.38
CA ARG A 244 27.88 -0.51 4.82
C ARG A 244 26.68 -1.11 5.55
N GLN A 245 26.27 -0.54 6.68
CA GLN A 245 25.30 0.57 6.85
C GLN A 245 23.92 0.31 6.23
N CYS A 246 22.95 0.23 7.15
CA CYS A 246 21.52 0.03 6.99
C CYS A 246 20.86 0.99 6.01
N VAL A 247 19.99 0.46 5.15
CA VAL A 247 18.95 1.23 4.45
C VAL A 247 17.71 1.22 5.34
N SER A 248 17.36 2.40 5.86
CA SER A 248 16.08 2.66 6.52
C SER A 248 14.97 2.71 5.48
N VAL A 249 14.03 1.77 5.54
CA VAL A 249 12.80 1.76 4.74
C VAL A 249 11.77 2.61 5.47
N ASN A 250 11.51 3.80 4.94
CA ASN A 250 10.48 4.70 5.47
C ASN A 250 9.10 4.21 5.00
N HIS A 251 8.29 3.67 5.90
CA HIS A 251 6.88 3.35 5.67
C HIS A 251 6.03 4.58 5.97
N ASN A 252 5.52 5.27 4.93
CA ASN A 252 4.43 6.21 5.10
C ASN A 252 3.17 5.67 4.42
N LYS A 253 2.27 5.13 5.24
CA LYS A 253 0.88 4.82 4.89
C LYS A 253 0.10 6.13 4.82
N HIS A 254 -0.49 6.44 3.68
CA HIS A 254 -1.57 7.42 3.60
C HIS A 254 -2.86 6.73 3.17
N GLU A 255 -3.90 6.91 4.00
CA GLU A 255 -5.28 6.52 3.76
C GLU A 255 -5.83 7.25 2.52
N TYR A 256 -6.42 6.49 1.61
CA TYR A 256 -7.07 7.03 0.42
C TYR A 256 -8.59 6.84 0.52
N TYR A 257 -9.29 7.89 0.97
CA TYR A 257 -10.72 8.05 0.74
C TYR A 257 -10.95 8.61 -0.68
N TRP A 258 -11.71 7.89 -1.49
CA TRP A 258 -12.21 8.38 -2.78
C TRP A 258 -13.73 8.22 -2.82
N ARG A 259 -14.45 9.33 -3.05
CA ARG A 259 -15.89 9.35 -3.34
C ARG A 259 -16.18 8.85 -4.75
#